data_AF-A0A0W1KI89-F1
#
_entry.id   AF-A0A0W1KI89-F1
#
_cell.length_a   1.000
_cell.length_b   1.000
_cell.length_c   1.000
_cell.angle_alpha   90.00
_cell.angle_beta   90.00
_cell.angle_gamma   90.00
#
_symmetry.space_group_name_H-M   'P 1'
#
loop_
_entity.id
_entity.type
_entity.pdbx_description
1 polymer ?
#
loop_
_entity_poly.entity_id
_entity_poly.type
_entity_poly.pdbx_seq_one_letter_code
_entity_poly.pdbx_strand_id
1 'polypeptide(L)'
;MPESFDQPLGKRRRRWRASVDSEATGVIAERIARFTGTPKFIIWLTLFVGLWLVWNSFAPDHLRFDSAALGFTALTLMLSLQASYASPLILLAQNRQDDRDRVSAEQDRQHAMRTLADTEFLLREIASLRMSMQDLATRDFVRSEMRDQFELRERLLEREEEVAEKDAKIVELEARLAQLETGEGQG
;
A
#
# COMPACT_ATOMS: atom_id res chain seq x y z
N MET A 1 -27.67 12.26 60.53
CA MET A 1 -27.02 11.89 59.26
C MET A 1 -26.73 13.16 58.49
N PRO A 2 -25.48 13.36 58.03
CA PRO A 2 -24.92 14.64 57.61
C PRO A 2 -25.35 15.07 56.21
N GLU A 3 -25.03 16.32 55.91
CA GLU A 3 -25.30 17.09 54.71
C GLU A 3 -24.93 16.39 53.39
N SER A 4 -25.84 16.45 52.41
CA SER A 4 -25.51 16.21 51.00
C SER A 4 -25.45 17.54 50.24
N PHE A 5 -24.45 18.37 50.56
CA PHE A 5 -24.10 19.55 49.79
C PHE A 5 -22.70 19.37 49.21
N ASP A 6 -22.58 18.49 48.21
CA ASP A 6 -21.39 18.46 47.37
C ASP A 6 -21.73 17.98 45.95
N GLN A 7 -22.47 18.84 45.23
CA GLN A 7 -22.47 18.78 43.77
C GLN A 7 -21.63 19.96 43.29
N PRO A 8 -20.42 19.73 42.73
CA PRO A 8 -19.68 20.81 42.12
C PRO A 8 -20.53 21.32 40.95
N LEU A 9 -20.97 22.57 41.07
CA LEU A 9 -21.61 23.34 40.02
C LEU A 9 -20.73 23.24 38.77
N GLY A 10 -21.14 22.37 37.85
CA GLY A 10 -20.53 22.25 36.55
C GLY A 10 -20.67 23.60 35.86
N LYS A 11 -19.60 24.40 35.89
CA LYS A 11 -19.45 25.60 35.08
C LYS A 11 -19.69 25.17 33.63
N ARG A 12 -20.92 25.36 33.15
CA ARG A 12 -21.30 25.31 31.74
C ARG A 12 -20.48 26.40 31.05
N ARG A 13 -19.25 26.08 30.70
CA ARG A 13 -18.45 26.80 29.72
C ARG A 13 -19.24 26.70 28.43
N ARG A 14 -20.09 27.69 28.22
CA ARG A 14 -20.80 27.95 26.97
C ARG A 14 -19.70 28.26 25.95
N ARG A 15 -19.10 27.20 25.40
CA ARG A 15 -18.20 27.30 24.26
C ARG A 15 -19.06 27.89 23.15
N TRP A 16 -18.89 29.17 22.91
CA TRP A 16 -19.23 29.80 21.64
C TRP A 16 -18.39 29.06 20.58
N ARG A 17 -18.88 27.91 20.12
CA ARG A 17 -18.49 27.37 18.82
C ARG A 17 -19.23 28.26 17.84
N ALA A 18 -18.60 29.37 17.47
CA ALA A 18 -18.93 29.98 16.20
C ALA A 18 -18.66 28.89 15.15
N SER A 19 -19.71 28.23 14.69
CA SER A 19 -19.68 27.51 13.42
C SER A 19 -19.54 28.59 12.35
N VAL A 20 -18.35 29.16 12.24
CA VAL A 20 -17.96 29.91 11.05
C VAL A 20 -18.11 28.88 9.93
N ASP A 21 -19.03 29.13 8.99
CA ASP A 21 -19.34 28.21 7.91
C ASP A 21 -18.05 27.82 7.18
N SER A 22 -17.57 26.61 7.50
CA SER A 22 -16.28 26.05 7.09
C SER A 22 -16.21 25.89 5.56
N GLU A 23 -17.37 25.70 4.93
CA GLU A 23 -17.50 25.53 3.48
C GLU A 23 -17.28 26.84 2.72
N ALA A 24 -17.92 27.94 3.15
CA ALA A 24 -17.78 29.24 2.50
C ALA A 24 -16.36 29.82 2.69
N THR A 25 -15.80 29.68 3.89
CA THR A 25 -14.43 30.10 4.18
C THR A 25 -13.38 29.24 3.47
N GLY A 26 -13.64 27.94 3.30
CA GLY A 26 -12.77 27.02 2.57
C GLY A 26 -12.59 27.38 1.09
N VAL A 27 -13.69 27.74 0.39
CA VAL A 27 -13.64 28.13 -1.03
C VAL A 27 -12.89 29.45 -1.23
N ILE A 28 -13.08 30.41 -0.32
CA ILE A 28 -12.38 31.71 -0.35
C ILE A 28 -10.89 31.51 -0.07
N ALA A 29 -10.53 30.72 0.94
CA ALA A 29 -9.14 30.41 1.27
C ALA A 29 -8.44 29.69 0.11
N GLU A 30 -9.12 28.78 -0.59
CA GLU A 30 -8.55 28.07 -1.74
C GLU A 30 -8.32 28.98 -2.96
N ARG A 31 -9.22 29.94 -3.21
CA ARG A 31 -9.00 30.99 -4.22
C ARG A 31 -7.83 31.90 -3.85
N ILE A 32 -7.74 32.32 -2.59
CA ILE A 32 -6.65 33.17 -2.12
C ILE A 32 -5.30 32.43 -2.18
N ALA A 33 -5.25 31.16 -1.76
CA ALA A 33 -4.04 30.34 -1.85
C ALA A 33 -3.55 30.19 -3.30
N ARG A 34 -4.45 29.92 -4.24
CA ARG A 34 -4.11 29.89 -5.67
C ARG A 34 -3.66 31.25 -6.21
N PHE A 35 -4.26 32.33 -5.73
CA PHE A 35 -3.92 33.70 -6.16
C PHE A 35 -2.54 34.13 -5.64
N THR A 36 -2.29 33.98 -4.34
CA THR A 36 -1.03 34.38 -3.68
C THR A 36 0.14 33.49 -4.10
N GLY A 37 -0.09 32.21 -4.42
CA GLY A 37 0.96 31.28 -4.87
C GLY A 37 1.40 31.42 -6.34
N THR A 38 0.75 32.29 -7.12
CA THR A 38 1.09 32.46 -8.54
C THR A 38 2.11 33.61 -8.72
N PRO A 39 3.16 33.47 -9.56
CA PRO A 39 4.14 34.54 -9.84
C PRO A 39 3.52 35.88 -10.30
N LYS A 40 2.32 35.83 -10.88
CA LYS A 40 1.53 36.99 -11.32
C LYS A 40 1.15 37.93 -10.18
N PHE A 41 0.95 37.43 -8.95
CA PHE A 41 0.65 38.28 -7.80
C PHE A 41 1.80 39.21 -7.46
N ILE A 42 3.02 38.66 -7.45
CA ILE A 42 4.25 39.42 -7.19
C ILE A 42 4.42 40.51 -8.25
N ILE A 43 4.20 40.20 -9.53
CA ILE A 43 4.29 41.18 -10.63
C ILE A 43 3.31 42.34 -10.42
N TRP A 44 2.03 42.05 -10.12
CA TRP A 44 1.03 43.09 -9.85
C TRP A 44 1.37 43.94 -8.64
N LEU A 45 1.85 43.33 -7.55
CA LEU A 45 2.26 44.04 -6.35
C LEU A 45 3.46 44.96 -6.62
N THR A 46 4.46 44.48 -7.36
CA THR A 46 5.62 45.28 -7.77
C THR A 46 5.20 46.45 -8.68
N LEU A 47 4.28 46.23 -9.62
CA LEU A 47 3.75 47.29 -10.47
C LEU A 47 2.97 48.33 -9.65
N PHE A 48 2.15 47.89 -8.69
CA PHE A 48 1.42 48.78 -7.80
C PHE A 48 2.36 49.67 -6.98
N VAL A 49 3.36 49.06 -6.31
CA VAL A 49 4.36 49.80 -5.54
C VAL A 49 5.16 50.73 -6.45
N GLY A 50 5.61 50.26 -7.62
CA GLY A 50 6.34 51.08 -8.58
C GLY A 50 5.54 52.28 -9.07
N LEU A 51 4.27 52.07 -9.44
CA LEU A 51 3.38 53.15 -9.88
C LEU A 51 3.11 54.15 -8.75
N TRP A 52 2.93 53.68 -7.51
CA TRP A 52 2.74 54.53 -6.34
C TRP A 52 3.95 55.43 -6.09
N LEU A 53 5.16 54.85 -6.14
CA LEU A 53 6.41 55.60 -5.97
C LEU A 53 6.60 56.61 -7.09
N VAL A 54 6.38 56.23 -8.35
CA VAL A 54 6.49 57.14 -9.51
C VAL A 54 5.48 58.28 -9.37
N TRP A 55 4.21 57.97 -9.09
CA TRP A 55 3.17 58.97 -8.93
C TRP A 55 3.50 59.96 -7.81
N ASN A 56 3.81 59.48 -6.61
CA ASN A 56 4.11 60.37 -5.47
C ASN A 56 5.48 61.07 -5.57
N SER A 57 6.41 60.56 -6.39
CA SER A 57 7.69 61.22 -6.62
C SER A 57 7.59 62.35 -7.65
N PHE A 58 6.86 62.15 -8.76
CA PHE A 58 6.79 63.09 -9.88
C PHE A 58 5.52 63.95 -9.91
N ALA A 59 4.49 63.66 -9.11
CA ALA A 59 3.29 64.48 -9.04
C ALA A 59 3.57 65.87 -8.41
N PRO A 60 2.84 66.93 -8.82
CA PRO A 60 2.92 68.25 -8.22
C PRO A 60 2.57 68.22 -6.72
N ASP A 61 3.21 69.07 -5.90
CA ASP A 61 3.10 69.04 -4.42
C ASP A 61 1.67 69.10 -3.86
N HIS A 62 0.70 69.64 -4.61
CA HIS A 62 -0.71 69.70 -4.21
C HIS A 62 -1.49 68.37 -4.42
N LEU A 63 -0.93 67.41 -5.16
CA LEU A 63 -1.53 66.09 -5.47
C LEU A 63 -0.77 64.92 -4.82
N ARG A 64 0.33 65.21 -4.10
CA ARG A 64 1.17 64.21 -3.43
C ARG A 64 0.50 63.81 -2.12
N PHE A 65 -0.17 62.67 -2.12
CA PHE A 65 -0.76 62.08 -0.91
C PHE A 65 0.30 61.48 0.03
N ASP A 66 1.42 60.99 -0.52
CA ASP A 66 2.46 60.27 0.23
C ASP A 66 3.85 60.80 -0.16
N SER A 67 4.29 61.86 0.51
CA SER A 67 5.49 62.60 0.09
C SER A 67 6.77 61.78 0.32
N ALA A 68 7.67 61.79 -0.67
CA ALA A 68 8.96 61.10 -0.61
C ALA A 68 9.85 61.61 0.56
N ALA A 69 9.67 62.86 0.99
CA ALA A 69 10.40 63.45 2.12
C ALA A 69 10.09 62.77 3.47
N LEU A 70 8.92 62.15 3.60
CA LEU A 70 8.49 61.41 4.80
C LEU A 70 8.76 59.90 4.67
N GLY A 71 9.36 59.45 3.57
CA GLY A 71 9.70 58.03 3.36
C GLY A 71 8.51 57.15 2.99
N PHE A 72 7.47 57.70 2.36
CA PHE A 72 6.26 56.95 1.97
C PHE A 72 5.52 56.30 3.15
N THR A 73 5.22 57.10 4.18
CA THR A 73 4.55 56.64 5.40
C THR A 73 3.20 55.98 5.12
N ALA A 74 2.41 56.49 4.17
CA ALA A 74 1.10 55.93 3.86
C ALA A 74 1.23 54.53 3.23
N LEU A 75 2.16 54.37 2.28
CA LEU A 75 2.49 53.06 1.71
C LEU A 75 2.93 52.06 2.79
N THR A 76 3.79 52.50 3.69
CA THR A 76 4.34 51.66 4.77
C THR A 76 3.25 51.20 5.75
N LEU A 77 2.36 52.11 6.15
CA LEU A 77 1.22 51.80 7.00
C LEU A 77 0.28 50.80 6.31
N MET A 78 0.01 51.00 5.01
CA MET A 78 -0.84 50.10 4.23
C MET A 78 -0.23 48.70 4.08
N LEU A 79 1.06 48.59 3.80
CA LEU A 79 1.77 47.31 3.70
C LEU A 79 1.82 46.57 5.05
N SER A 80 2.00 47.31 6.15
CA SER A 80 1.99 46.74 7.50
C SER A 80 0.60 46.22 7.88
N LEU A 81 -0.45 46.95 7.54
CA LEU A 81 -1.82 46.46 7.68
C LEU A 81 -2.07 45.22 6.80
N GLN A 82 -1.53 45.22 5.59
CA GLN A 82 -1.68 44.11 4.64
C GLN A 82 -1.12 42.80 5.18
N ALA A 83 0.07 42.85 5.76
CA ALA A 83 0.67 41.69 6.42
C ALA A 83 -0.15 41.22 7.62
N SER A 84 -0.66 42.15 8.43
CA SER A 84 -1.43 41.84 9.64
C SER A 84 -2.74 41.11 9.36
N TYR A 85 -3.51 41.53 8.35
CA TYR A 85 -4.77 40.85 8.02
C TYR A 85 -4.56 39.53 7.26
N ALA A 86 -3.45 39.38 6.54
CA ALA A 86 -3.16 38.15 5.81
C ALA A 86 -2.86 36.97 6.74
N SER A 87 -2.16 37.23 7.87
CA SER A 87 -1.77 36.22 8.86
C SER A 87 -2.92 35.33 9.38
N PRO A 88 -4.05 35.87 9.88
CA PRO A 88 -5.16 35.04 10.36
C PRO A 88 -5.85 34.24 9.25
N LEU A 89 -5.88 34.76 8.02
CA LEU A 89 -6.47 34.04 6.88
C LEU A 89 -5.57 32.88 6.43
N ILE A 90 -4.25 33.11 6.41
CA ILE A 90 -3.26 32.07 6.13
C ILE A 90 -3.32 30.98 7.20
N LEU A 91 -3.46 31.35 8.48
CA LEU A 91 -3.58 30.39 9.58
C LEU A 91 -4.80 29.48 9.44
N LEU A 92 -5.94 30.01 8.98
CA LEU A 92 -7.12 29.20 8.67
C LEU A 92 -6.89 28.26 7.47
N ALA A 93 -6.18 28.73 6.45
CA ALA A 93 -5.82 27.89 5.30
C ALA A 93 -4.84 26.77 5.71
N GLN A 94 -3.90 27.06 6.61
CA GLN A 94 -2.92 26.12 7.15
C GLN A 94 -3.57 25.03 8.00
N ASN A 95 -4.45 25.38 8.96
CA ASN A 95 -5.15 24.39 9.78
C ASN A 95 -5.88 23.33 8.93
N ARG A 96 -6.47 23.73 7.79
CA ARG A 96 -7.16 22.81 6.88
C ARG A 96 -6.21 21.97 6.03
N GLN A 97 -5.02 22.50 5.72
CA GLN A 97 -3.98 21.73 5.05
C GLN A 97 -3.46 20.65 6.00
N ASP A 98 -3.15 21.04 7.24
CA ASP A 98 -2.69 20.13 8.30
C ASP A 98 -3.72 19.03 8.60
N ASP A 99 -5.02 19.36 8.62
CA ASP A 99 -6.09 18.37 8.79
C ASP A 99 -6.14 17.36 7.64
N ARG A 100 -5.97 17.80 6.39
CA ARG A 100 -5.90 16.91 5.22
C ARG A 100 -4.65 16.04 5.24
N ASP A 101 -3.50 16.64 5.53
CA ASP A 101 -2.22 15.96 5.62
C ASP A 101 -2.25 14.90 6.74
N ARG A 102 -2.93 15.19 7.85
CA ARG A 102 -3.17 14.23 8.93
C ARG A 102 -4.00 13.03 8.48
N VAL A 103 -5.09 13.25 7.74
CA VAL A 103 -5.92 12.16 7.21
C VAL A 103 -5.15 11.30 6.22
N SER A 104 -4.39 11.93 5.32
CA SER A 104 -3.52 11.20 4.38
C SER A 104 -2.48 10.36 5.13
N ALA A 105 -1.83 10.92 6.14
CA ALA A 105 -0.85 10.20 6.94
C ALA A 105 -1.43 8.99 7.69
N GLU A 106 -2.66 9.10 8.20
CA GLU A 106 -3.34 7.97 8.84
C GLU A 106 -3.71 6.88 7.82
N GLN A 107 -4.16 7.26 6.63
CA GLN A 107 -4.43 6.31 5.54
C GLN A 107 -3.16 5.60 5.10
N ASP A 108 -2.07 6.32 4.89
CA ASP A 108 -0.76 5.76 4.52
C ASP A 108 -0.28 4.77 5.57
N ARG A 109 -0.45 5.10 6.85
CA ARG A 109 -0.14 4.20 7.97
C ARG A 109 -0.99 2.92 7.94
N GLN A 110 -2.29 3.02 7.66
CA GLN A 110 -3.15 1.85 7.52
C GLN A 110 -2.80 0.99 6.30
N HIS A 111 -2.46 1.63 5.17
CA HIS A 111 -1.99 0.94 3.97
C HIS A 111 -0.69 0.20 4.24
N ALA A 112 0.30 0.83 4.89
CA ALA A 112 1.56 0.19 5.25
C ALA A 112 1.34 -1.04 6.15
N MET A 113 0.45 -0.95 7.14
CA MET A 113 0.10 -2.08 8.00
C MET A 113 -0.53 -3.24 7.21
N ARG A 114 -1.42 -2.95 6.26
CA ARG A 114 -2.03 -3.98 5.38
C ARG A 114 -0.98 -4.63 4.47
N THR A 115 -0.11 -3.83 3.85
CA THR A 115 0.97 -4.35 3.00
C THR A 115 1.94 -5.25 3.76
N LEU A 116 2.27 -4.90 5.02
CA LEU A 116 3.06 -5.78 5.87
C LEU A 116 2.35 -7.10 6.16
N ALA A 117 1.06 -7.06 6.51
CA ALA A 117 0.27 -8.27 6.75
C ALA A 117 0.14 -9.15 5.51
N ASP A 118 -0.10 -8.57 4.33
CA ASP A 118 -0.17 -9.28 3.05
C ASP A 118 1.18 -9.93 2.71
N THR A 119 2.28 -9.22 2.96
CA THR A 119 3.62 -9.76 2.76
C THR A 119 3.90 -10.92 3.70
N GLU A 120 3.55 -10.81 4.99
CA GLU A 120 3.68 -11.91 5.95
C GLU A 120 2.83 -13.12 5.55
N PHE A 121 1.62 -12.89 5.06
CA PHE A 121 0.74 -13.95 4.55
C PHE A 121 1.37 -14.67 3.36
N LEU A 122 1.83 -13.91 2.35
CA LEU A 122 2.50 -14.47 1.17
C LEU A 122 3.78 -15.23 1.54
N LEU A 123 4.56 -14.75 2.51
CA LEU A 123 5.75 -15.46 2.98
C LEU A 123 5.39 -16.79 3.63
N ARG A 124 4.30 -16.87 4.39
CA ARG A 124 3.80 -18.12 4.99
C ARG A 124 3.28 -19.10 3.92
N GLU A 125 2.53 -18.60 2.94
CA GLU A 125 2.06 -19.37 1.78
C GLU A 125 3.23 -19.93 0.96
N ILE A 126 4.27 -19.11 0.69
CA ILE A 126 5.46 -19.57 -0.03
C ILE A 126 6.23 -20.61 0.79
N ALA A 127 6.32 -20.44 2.11
CA ALA A 127 6.96 -21.41 2.99
C ALA A 127 6.23 -22.77 3.00
N SER A 128 4.89 -22.77 3.06
CA SER A 128 4.09 -24.00 3.01
C SER A 128 4.19 -24.67 1.63
N LEU A 129 4.15 -23.88 0.55
CA LEU A 129 4.35 -24.37 -0.82
C LEU A 129 5.74 -24.98 -1.02
N ARG A 130 6.78 -24.39 -0.43
CA ARG A 130 8.14 -24.93 -0.47
C ARG A 130 8.22 -26.28 0.24
N MET A 131 7.59 -26.41 1.40
CA MET A 131 7.57 -27.67 2.15
C MET A 131 6.86 -28.78 1.36
N SER A 132 5.69 -28.49 0.76
CA SER A 132 4.99 -29.47 -0.08
C SER A 132 5.78 -29.83 -1.35
N MET A 133 6.47 -28.87 -1.96
CA MET A 133 7.39 -29.16 -3.06
C MET A 133 8.60 -30.00 -2.63
N GLN A 134 9.14 -29.80 -1.42
CA GLN A 134 10.26 -30.63 -0.93
C GLN A 134 9.88 -32.10 -0.76
N ASP A 135 8.63 -32.37 -0.37
CA ASP A 135 8.10 -33.74 -0.27
C ASP A 135 7.99 -34.40 -1.66
N LEU A 136 7.64 -33.60 -2.67
CA LEU A 136 7.59 -34.02 -4.07
C LEU A 136 8.97 -34.02 -4.75
N ALA A 137 9.99 -33.36 -4.16
CA ALA A 137 11.34 -33.12 -4.69
C ALA A 137 12.27 -34.36 -4.64
N THR A 138 11.73 -35.51 -4.99
CA THR A 138 12.09 -36.18 -6.25
C THR A 138 13.39 -37.00 -6.34
N ARG A 139 14.40 -36.92 -5.47
CA ARG A 139 15.55 -37.85 -5.67
C ARG A 139 15.30 -39.23 -5.07
N ASP A 140 15.03 -39.28 -3.78
CA ASP A 140 14.90 -40.58 -3.10
C ASP A 140 13.56 -41.24 -3.41
N PHE A 141 12.49 -40.46 -3.56
CA PHE A 141 11.18 -40.97 -4.00
C PHE A 141 11.19 -41.49 -5.45
N VAL A 142 11.78 -40.75 -6.41
CA VAL A 142 11.88 -41.28 -7.78
C VAL A 142 12.86 -42.43 -7.85
N ARG A 143 13.93 -42.43 -7.06
CA ARG A 143 14.86 -43.56 -7.00
C ARG A 143 14.23 -44.80 -6.35
N SER A 144 13.39 -44.64 -5.33
CA SER A 144 12.67 -45.77 -4.72
C SER A 144 11.64 -46.31 -5.70
N GLU A 145 10.84 -45.45 -6.34
CA GLU A 145 9.86 -45.92 -7.32
C GLU A 145 10.53 -46.58 -8.53
N MET A 146 11.62 -46.01 -9.04
CA MET A 146 12.37 -46.66 -10.12
C MET A 146 12.89 -48.03 -9.69
N ARG A 147 13.40 -48.19 -8.45
CA ARG A 147 13.85 -49.48 -7.92
C ARG A 147 12.72 -50.49 -7.80
N ASP A 148 11.58 -50.08 -7.24
CA ASP A 148 10.42 -50.95 -7.05
C ASP A 148 9.90 -51.43 -8.41
N GLN A 149 9.86 -50.56 -9.42
CA GLN A 149 9.49 -50.93 -10.79
C GLN A 149 10.50 -51.92 -11.42
N PHE A 150 11.82 -51.74 -11.20
CA PHE A 150 12.83 -52.69 -11.69
C PHE A 150 12.71 -54.06 -11.03
N GLU A 151 12.55 -54.10 -9.70
CA GLU A 151 12.41 -55.35 -8.94
C GLU A 151 11.14 -56.11 -9.35
N LEU A 152 10.02 -55.39 -9.55
CA LEU A 152 8.79 -56.00 -10.04
C LEU A 152 8.99 -56.62 -11.42
N ARG A 153 9.70 -55.93 -12.32
CA ARG A 153 9.99 -56.42 -13.67
C ARG A 153 10.92 -57.64 -13.66
N GLU A 154 11.93 -57.65 -12.79
CA GLU A 154 12.83 -58.79 -12.62
C GLU A 154 12.08 -60.03 -12.15
N ARG A 155 11.21 -59.90 -11.13
CA ARG A 155 10.36 -61.01 -10.65
C ARG A 155 9.41 -61.55 -11.72
N LEU A 156 8.91 -60.68 -12.61
CA LEU A 156 8.06 -61.10 -13.73
C LEU A 156 8.86 -61.91 -14.75
N LEU A 157 10.08 -61.49 -15.06
CA LEU A 157 10.97 -62.24 -15.96
C LEU A 157 11.36 -63.61 -15.38
N GLU A 158 11.71 -63.69 -14.09
CA GLU A 158 11.99 -64.96 -13.41
C GLU A 158 10.78 -65.91 -13.46
N ARG A 159 9.56 -65.38 -13.28
CA ARG A 159 8.32 -66.16 -13.41
C ARG A 159 8.09 -66.66 -14.82
N GLU A 160 8.35 -65.84 -15.83
CA GLU A 160 8.26 -66.24 -17.23
C GLU A 160 9.26 -67.36 -17.55
N GLU A 161 10.50 -67.27 -17.08
CA GLU A 161 11.51 -68.33 -17.23
C GLU A 161 11.09 -69.63 -16.51
N GLU A 162 10.57 -69.54 -15.27
CA GLU A 162 10.11 -70.71 -14.51
C GLU A 162 8.92 -71.40 -15.21
N VAL A 163 8.01 -70.62 -15.79
CA VAL A 163 6.88 -71.17 -16.57
C VAL A 163 7.40 -71.83 -17.84
N ALA A 164 8.31 -71.20 -18.57
CA ALA A 164 8.90 -71.78 -19.77
C ALA A 164 9.64 -73.10 -19.49
N GLU A 165 10.34 -73.20 -18.36
CA GLU A 165 11.01 -74.44 -17.95
C GLU A 165 10.00 -75.55 -17.61
N LYS A 166 8.91 -75.21 -16.92
CA LYS A 166 7.83 -76.15 -16.61
C LYS A 166 7.12 -76.63 -17.87
N ASP A 167 6.83 -75.74 -18.81
CA ASP A 167 6.21 -76.08 -20.09
C ASP A 167 7.11 -77.03 -20.90
N ALA A 168 8.42 -76.78 -20.95
CA ALA A 168 9.38 -77.67 -21.60
C ALA A 168 9.41 -79.07 -20.94
N LYS A 169 9.38 -79.14 -19.60
CA LYS A 169 9.29 -80.41 -18.86
C LYS A 169 7.98 -81.16 -19.14
N ILE A 170 6.86 -80.45 -19.24
CA ILE A 170 5.56 -81.06 -19.58
C ILE A 170 5.66 -81.71 -20.96
N VAL A 171 6.17 -80.99 -21.96
CA VAL A 171 6.37 -81.52 -23.31
C VAL A 171 7.29 -82.76 -23.32
N GLU A 172 8.38 -82.72 -22.54
CA GLU A 172 9.27 -83.89 -22.42
C GLU A 172 8.57 -85.10 -21.79
N LEU A 173 7.79 -84.88 -20.72
CA LEU A 173 7.05 -85.93 -20.03
C LEU A 173 5.92 -86.51 -20.90
N GLU A 174 5.20 -85.67 -21.64
CA GLU A 174 4.19 -86.09 -22.62
C GLU A 174 4.82 -86.97 -23.71
N ALA A 175 6.00 -86.58 -24.22
CA ALA A 175 6.74 -87.38 -25.19
C ALA A 175 7.18 -88.74 -24.62
N ARG A 176 7.61 -88.79 -23.34
CA ARG A 176 7.95 -90.05 -22.66
C ARG A 176 6.74 -90.94 -22.41
N LEU A 177 5.60 -90.37 -22.03
CA LEU A 177 4.34 -91.08 -21.86
C LEU A 177 3.86 -91.70 -23.16
N ALA A 178 3.88 -90.95 -24.26
CA ALA A 178 3.53 -91.46 -25.59
C ALA A 178 4.41 -92.65 -26.01
N GLN A 179 5.71 -92.64 -25.68
CA GLN A 179 6.62 -93.76 -25.93
C GLN A 179 6.25 -95.02 -25.12
N LEU A 180 5.86 -94.86 -23.86
CA LEU A 180 5.42 -95.96 -23.00
C LEU A 180 4.10 -96.56 -23.50
N GLU A 181 3.13 -95.72 -23.89
CA GLU A 181 1.85 -96.17 -24.46
C GLU A 181 2.04 -96.91 -25.79
N THR A 182 3.01 -96.52 -26.62
CA THR A 182 3.35 -97.28 -27.84
C THR A 182 4.11 -98.58 -27.56
N GLY A 183 4.76 -98.71 -26.40
CA GLY A 183 5.52 -99.89 -25.98
C GLY A 183 4.65 -100.99 -25.35
N GLU A 184 3.57 -100.65 -24.65
CA GLU A 184 2.65 -101.64 -24.06
C GLU A 184 1.68 -102.27 -25.10
N GLY A 185 1.65 -101.76 -26.34
CA GLY A 185 0.80 -102.26 -27.42
C GLY A 185 1.36 -103.40 -28.27
N GLN A 186 2.61 -103.84 -28.05
CA GLN A 186 3.22 -104.95 -28.81
C GLN A 186 4.05 -105.87 -27.92
N GLY A 187 3.53 -107.06 -27.61
CA GLY A 187 4.35 -108.25 -27.33
C GLY A 187 4.43 -108.69 -25.88
#